data_AF-A0A660S2S0-F1
#
_entry.id   AF-A0A660S2S0-F1
#
_cell.length_a   1.000
_cell.length_b   1.000
_cell.length_c   1.000
_cell.angle_alpha   90.00
_cell.angle_beta   90.00
_cell.angle_gamma   90.00
#
_symmetry.space_group_name_H-M   'P 1'
#
loop_
_entity.id
_entity.type
_entity.pdbx_description
1 polymer ?
#
loop_
_entity_poly.entity_id
_entity_poly.type
_entity_poly.pdbx_seq_one_letter_code
_entity_poly.pdbx_strand_id
1 'polypeptide(L)'
;MTKEIELYAKKALKALPKFLRHDTIVAETIKCALFQWVWENKLIPIPNYKPPHRSEEPLALVALNNKGEIIYGFAIAPVITLRGIKALKAIEAKAKYFITFSSLKKKVEESRFFLDPEVIHLHIEN
;
A
#
# COMPACT_ATOMS: atom_id res chain seq x y z
N MET A 1 -3.24 4.31 -13.88
CA MET A 1 -3.42 4.06 -12.43
C MET A 1 -2.52 2.96 -11.87
N THR A 2 -2.86 1.67 -11.90
CA THR A 2 -2.04 0.60 -11.26
C THR A 2 -0.58 0.57 -11.77
N LYS A 3 -0.39 0.75 -13.08
CA LYS A 3 0.95 0.86 -13.69
C LYS A 3 1.76 2.08 -13.22
N GLU A 4 1.10 3.18 -12.86
CA GLU A 4 1.78 4.39 -12.36
C GLU A 4 2.24 4.18 -10.92
N ILE A 5 1.36 3.69 -10.04
CA ILE A 5 1.69 3.32 -8.66
C ILE A 5 2.90 2.36 -8.64
N GLU A 6 2.88 1.34 -9.50
CA GLU A 6 3.98 0.41 -9.67
C GLU A 6 5.28 1.10 -10.11
N LEU A 7 5.21 2.03 -11.07
CA LEU A 7 6.36 2.78 -11.55
C LEU A 7 6.99 3.64 -10.45
N TYR A 8 6.20 4.33 -9.63
CA TYR A 8 6.71 5.13 -8.51
C TYR A 8 7.41 4.24 -7.48
N ALA A 9 6.77 3.13 -7.08
CA ALA A 9 7.35 2.17 -6.14
C ALA A 9 8.68 1.61 -6.68
N LYS A 10 8.71 1.12 -7.93
CA LYS A 10 9.92 0.57 -8.56
C LYS A 10 11.04 1.60 -8.69
N LYS A 11 10.72 2.85 -9.06
CA LYS A 11 11.70 3.94 -9.14
C LYS A 11 12.35 4.19 -7.78
N ALA A 12 11.56 4.27 -6.72
CA ALA A 12 12.06 4.49 -5.36
C ALA A 12 12.92 3.32 -4.88
N LEU A 13 12.47 2.08 -5.08
CA LEU A 13 13.24 0.89 -4.70
C LEU A 13 14.54 0.75 -5.49
N LYS A 14 14.57 1.13 -6.77
CA LYS A 14 15.81 1.13 -7.56
C LYS A 14 16.85 2.10 -6.99
N ALA A 15 16.43 3.24 -6.44
CA ALA A 15 17.31 4.19 -5.78
C ALA A 15 17.78 3.72 -4.38
N LEU A 16 17.02 2.83 -3.72
CA LEU A 16 17.36 2.28 -2.41
C LEU A 16 18.55 1.31 -2.50
N PRO A 17 19.67 1.55 -1.77
CA PRO A 17 20.83 0.67 -1.77
C PRO A 17 20.47 -0.76 -1.34
N LYS A 18 20.98 -1.76 -2.06
CA LYS A 18 20.62 -3.18 -1.85
C LYS A 18 20.80 -3.65 -0.40
N PHE A 19 21.87 -3.20 0.28
CA PHE A 19 22.16 -3.59 1.67
C PHE A 19 21.19 -2.99 2.70
N LEU A 20 20.36 -2.00 2.32
CA LEU A 20 19.30 -1.44 3.16
C LEU A 20 17.91 -2.02 2.84
N ARG A 21 17.79 -2.95 1.89
CA ARG A 21 16.51 -3.50 1.44
C ARG A 21 15.96 -4.58 2.39
N HIS A 22 15.81 -4.22 3.66
CA HIS A 22 15.07 -5.02 4.63
C HIS A 22 13.58 -4.65 4.57
N ASP A 23 12.70 -5.60 4.91
CA ASP A 23 11.26 -5.48 4.70
C ASP A 23 10.66 -4.16 5.22
N THR A 24 11.04 -3.73 6.42
CA THR A 24 10.56 -2.46 7.00
C THR A 24 10.97 -1.25 6.15
N ILE A 25 12.23 -1.21 5.70
CA ILE A 25 12.75 -0.09 4.89
C ILE A 25 12.10 -0.10 3.50
N VAL A 26 11.90 -1.28 2.91
CA VAL A 26 11.22 -1.43 1.63
C VAL A 26 9.77 -0.94 1.73
N ALA A 27 9.03 -1.35 2.77
CA ALA A 27 7.66 -0.89 3.00
C ALA A 27 7.58 0.64 3.15
N GLU A 28 8.45 1.23 3.96
CA GLU A 28 8.53 2.68 4.16
C GLU A 28 8.93 3.42 2.88
N THR A 29 9.85 2.87 2.10
CA THR A 29 10.26 3.45 0.81
C THR A 29 9.11 3.48 -0.19
N ILE A 30 8.33 2.38 -0.27
CA ILE A 30 7.11 2.35 -1.09
C ILE A 30 6.12 3.38 -0.57
N LYS A 31 5.88 3.45 0.75
CA LYS A 31 4.97 4.45 1.35
C LYS A 31 5.37 5.88 0.97
N CYS A 32 6.65 6.23 1.05
CA CYS A 32 7.15 7.54 0.63
C CYS A 32 6.92 7.80 -0.87
N ALA A 33 7.16 6.81 -1.73
CA ALA A 33 6.90 6.92 -3.16
C ALA A 33 5.42 7.17 -3.46
N LEU A 34 4.53 6.47 -2.76
CA LEU A 34 3.08 6.68 -2.89
C LEU A 34 2.65 8.02 -2.33
N PHE A 35 3.24 8.47 -1.22
CA PHE A 35 2.97 9.79 -0.65
C PHE A 35 3.23 10.91 -1.68
N GLN A 36 4.37 10.84 -2.38
CA GLN A 36 4.69 11.75 -3.48
C GLN A 36 3.66 11.64 -4.61
N TRP A 37 3.35 10.42 -5.06
CA TRP A 37 2.37 10.19 -6.12
C TRP A 37 1.00 10.79 -5.78
N VAL A 38 0.53 10.63 -4.55
CA VAL A 38 -0.74 11.20 -4.08
C VAL A 38 -0.74 12.72 -4.18
N TRP A 39 0.34 13.39 -3.75
CA TRP A 39 0.47 14.85 -3.88
C TRP A 39 0.42 15.32 -5.33
N GLU A 40 1.18 14.66 -6.22
CA GLU A 40 1.24 15.00 -7.64
C GLU A 40 -0.11 14.79 -8.34
N ASN A 41 -0.96 13.92 -7.80
CA ASN A 41 -2.34 13.71 -8.24
C ASN A 41 -3.36 14.67 -7.59
N LYS A 42 -2.91 15.73 -6.92
CA LYS A 42 -3.76 16.76 -6.28
C LYS A 42 -4.70 16.20 -5.20
N LEU A 43 -4.25 15.14 -4.52
CA LEU A 43 -4.90 14.55 -3.37
C LEU A 43 -4.08 14.84 -2.11
N ILE A 44 -4.69 14.66 -0.94
CA ILE A 44 -4.06 14.90 0.36
C ILE A 44 -3.61 13.53 0.92
N PRO A 45 -2.29 13.26 1.01
CA PRO A 45 -1.81 12.01 1.59
C PRO A 45 -1.84 12.04 3.11
N ILE A 46 -2.44 11.01 3.72
CA ILE A 46 -2.47 10.81 5.17
C ILE A 46 -1.76 9.49 5.49
N PRO A 47 -0.51 9.54 5.96
CA PRO A 47 0.25 8.35 6.31
C PRO A 47 -0.25 7.75 7.63
N ASN A 48 -0.08 6.44 7.81
CA ASN A 48 -0.43 5.72 9.03
C ASN A 48 -1.89 5.97 9.48
N TYR A 49 -2.82 6.06 8.53
CA TYR A 49 -4.22 6.34 8.82
C TYR A 49 -4.85 5.19 9.60
N LYS A 50 -5.42 5.53 10.76
CA LYS A 50 -6.17 4.59 11.58
C LYS A 50 -7.66 4.93 11.52
N PRO A 51 -8.52 4.01 11.04
CA PRO A 51 -9.96 4.22 11.09
C PRO A 51 -10.43 4.49 12.54
N PRO A 52 -11.28 5.51 12.76
CA PRO A 52 -11.79 5.79 14.09
C PRO A 52 -12.60 4.60 14.64
N HIS A 53 -12.49 4.38 15.95
CA HIS A 53 -13.25 3.36 16.71
C HIS A 53 -12.99 1.90 16.36
N ARG A 54 -11.86 1.58 15.71
CA ARG A 54 -11.49 0.19 15.44
C ARG A 54 -10.10 -0.17 15.94
N SER A 55 -9.94 -1.45 16.26
CA SER A 55 -8.69 -2.04 16.76
C SER A 55 -7.75 -2.46 15.63
N GLU A 56 -8.10 -2.23 14.36
CA GLU A 56 -7.20 -2.60 13.25
C GLU A 56 -5.91 -1.78 13.26
N GLU A 57 -4.87 -2.38 12.66
CA GLU A 57 -3.62 -1.70 12.38
C GLU A 57 -3.85 -0.52 11.41
N PRO A 58 -3.04 0.54 11.51
CA PRO A 58 -3.13 1.65 10.58
C PRO A 58 -2.83 1.19 9.15
N LEU A 59 -3.57 1.72 8.20
CA LEU A 59 -3.19 1.64 6.79
C LEU A 59 -1.90 2.41 6.57
N ALA A 60 -1.05 1.92 5.67
CA ALA A 60 0.21 2.58 5.37
C ALA A 60 -0.03 4.01 4.86
N LEU A 61 -1.03 4.20 4.01
CA LEU A 61 -1.39 5.49 3.45
C LEU A 61 -2.88 5.51 3.05
N VAL A 62 -3.54 6.64 3.21
CA VAL A 62 -4.77 6.97 2.48
C VAL A 62 -4.60 8.28 1.71
N ALA A 63 -5.36 8.43 0.63
CA ALA A 63 -5.43 9.65 -0.16
C ALA A 63 -6.83 10.27 -0.06
N LEU A 64 -6.92 11.50 0.44
CA LEU A 64 -8.18 12.23 0.53
C LEU A 64 -8.34 13.19 -0.65
N ASN A 65 -9.58 13.42 -1.08
CA ASN A 65 -9.87 14.59 -1.92
C ASN A 65 -10.04 15.87 -1.06
N ASN A 66 -10.31 16.99 -1.71
CA ASN A 66 -10.55 18.29 -1.05
C ASN A 66 -11.81 18.34 -0.17
N LYS A 67 -12.69 17.33 -0.24
CA LYS A 67 -13.87 17.19 0.63
C LYS A 67 -13.61 16.30 1.84
N GLY A 68 -12.41 15.74 1.96
CA GLY A 68 -12.05 14.80 3.02
C GLY A 68 -12.51 13.36 2.78
N GLU A 69 -13.03 13.05 1.58
CA GLU A 69 -13.41 11.67 1.23
C GLU A 69 -12.16 10.85 0.89
N ILE A 70 -12.08 9.61 1.38
CA ILE A 70 -10.99 8.71 1.03
C ILE A 70 -11.18 8.23 -0.42
N ILE A 71 -10.25 8.59 -1.29
CA ILE A 71 -10.23 8.14 -2.69
C ILE A 71 -9.48 6.81 -2.80
N TYR A 72 -8.34 6.71 -2.12
CA TYR A 72 -7.48 5.53 -2.16
C TYR A 72 -7.05 5.11 -0.77
N GLY A 73 -7.04 3.80 -0.50
CA GLY A 73 -6.41 3.20 0.67
C GLY A 73 -5.31 2.23 0.29
N PHE A 74 -4.20 2.26 1.01
CA PHE A 74 -3.02 1.44 0.73
C PHE A 74 -2.58 0.65 1.98
N ALA A 75 -2.56 -0.67 1.85
CA ALA A 75 -1.82 -1.55 2.74
C ALA A 75 -0.51 -1.97 2.06
N ILE A 76 0.58 -2.06 2.82
CA ILE A 76 1.91 -2.40 2.30
C ILE A 76 2.54 -3.43 3.25
N ALA A 77 2.92 -4.59 2.74
CA ALA A 77 3.58 -5.64 3.52
C ALA A 77 4.35 -6.60 2.59
N PRO A 78 5.29 -7.43 3.09
CA PRO A 78 6.02 -8.37 2.22
C PRO A 78 5.09 -9.33 1.45
N VAL A 79 4.00 -9.77 2.11
CA VAL A 79 2.96 -10.66 1.59
C VAL A 79 1.58 -10.13 1.97
N ILE A 80 0.51 -10.71 1.40
CA ILE A 80 -0.85 -10.33 1.76
C ILE A 80 -1.13 -10.79 3.20
N THR A 81 -1.68 -9.91 4.02
CA THR A 81 -2.00 -10.22 5.42
C THR A 81 -3.48 -10.01 5.70
N LEU A 82 -4.06 -10.88 6.53
CA LEU A 82 -5.44 -10.73 6.99
C LEU A 82 -5.67 -9.37 7.65
N ARG A 83 -4.68 -8.88 8.42
CA ARG A 83 -4.75 -7.60 9.12
C ARG A 83 -4.86 -6.42 8.14
N GLY A 84 -4.02 -6.37 7.11
CA GLY A 84 -4.08 -5.32 6.09
C GLY A 84 -5.36 -5.37 5.27
N ILE A 85 -5.88 -6.58 4.97
CA ILE A 85 -7.17 -6.74 4.29
C ILE A 85 -8.31 -6.20 5.16
N LYS A 86 -8.35 -6.55 6.45
CA LYS A 86 -9.36 -6.02 7.38
C LYS A 86 -9.28 -4.50 7.51
N ALA A 87 -8.08 -3.93 7.59
CA ALA A 87 -7.90 -2.47 7.63
C ALA A 87 -8.41 -1.79 6.36
N LEU A 88 -8.18 -2.36 5.18
CA LEU A 88 -8.71 -1.84 3.91
C LEU A 88 -10.25 -1.96 3.84
N LYS A 89 -10.81 -3.05 4.37
CA LYS A 89 -12.27 -3.25 4.43
C LYS A 89 -12.96 -2.29 5.41
N ALA A 90 -12.23 -1.80 6.41
CA ALA A 90 -12.76 -0.88 7.42
C ALA A 90 -13.03 0.54 6.90
N ILE A 91 -12.50 0.89 5.72
CA ILE A 91 -12.68 2.22 5.11
C ILE A 91 -13.60 2.17 3.89
N GLU A 92 -14.34 3.25 3.68
CA GLU A 92 -15.02 3.52 2.42
C GLU A 92 -14.08 4.28 1.50
N ALA A 93 -13.73 3.68 0.36
CA ALA A 93 -12.79 4.25 -0.59
C ALA A 93 -13.14 3.82 -2.01
N LYS A 94 -12.85 4.67 -3.01
CA LYS A 94 -13.09 4.34 -4.42
C LYS A 94 -12.24 3.18 -4.91
N ALA A 95 -11.00 3.07 -4.43
CA ALA A 95 -10.16 1.91 -4.67
C ALA A 95 -9.25 1.59 -3.47
N LYS A 96 -9.04 0.30 -3.25
CA LYS A 96 -8.27 -0.26 -2.14
C LYS A 96 -7.13 -1.08 -2.71
N TYR A 97 -5.90 -0.77 -2.33
CA TYR A 97 -4.70 -1.43 -2.85
C TYR A 97 -3.98 -2.18 -1.73
N PHE A 98 -3.67 -3.45 -1.97
CA PHE A 98 -2.70 -4.19 -1.16
C PHE A 98 -1.43 -4.35 -1.97
N ILE A 99 -0.34 -3.74 -1.50
CA ILE A 99 0.96 -3.78 -2.18
C ILE A 99 1.87 -4.78 -1.47
N THR A 100 2.37 -5.76 -2.23
CA THR A 100 3.35 -6.73 -1.73
C THR A 100 4.71 -6.59 -2.40
N PHE A 101 5.79 -6.97 -1.72
CA PHE A 101 7.15 -6.76 -2.23
C PHE A 101 8.15 -7.89 -1.89
N SER A 102 7.71 -9.01 -1.34
CA SER A 102 8.57 -10.17 -1.07
C SER A 102 9.24 -10.69 -2.34
N SER A 103 10.56 -10.91 -2.31
CA SER A 103 11.30 -11.55 -3.42
C SER A 103 10.89 -13.01 -3.65
N LEU A 104 10.30 -13.66 -2.64
CA LEU A 104 9.79 -15.02 -2.71
C LEU A 104 8.36 -15.02 -3.24
N LYS A 105 8.19 -15.11 -4.57
CA LYS A 105 6.87 -15.14 -5.24
C LYS A 105 5.93 -16.21 -4.68
N LYS A 106 6.46 -17.38 -4.34
CA LYS A 106 5.67 -18.48 -3.75
C LYS A 106 4.92 -18.04 -2.48
N LYS A 107 5.57 -17.27 -1.59
CA LYS A 107 4.93 -16.76 -0.37
C LYS A 107 3.81 -15.76 -0.67
N VAL A 108 4.00 -14.95 -1.71
CA VAL A 108 2.98 -13.99 -2.15
C VAL A 108 1.76 -14.75 -2.67
N GLU A 109 1.96 -15.73 -3.54
CA GLU A 109 0.88 -16.56 -4.08
C GLU A 109 0.13 -17.34 -3.00
N GLU A 110 0.86 -17.98 -2.08
CA GLU A 110 0.28 -18.68 -0.93
C GLU A 110 -0.56 -17.75 -0.06
N SER A 111 -0.21 -16.47 0.05
CA SER A 111 -0.96 -15.49 0.86
C SER A 111 -2.22 -14.94 0.18
N ARG A 112 -2.45 -15.21 -1.11
CA ARG A 112 -3.61 -14.71 -1.86
C ARG A 112 -4.95 -15.22 -1.37
N PHE A 113 -4.97 -16.29 -0.57
CA PHE A 113 -6.20 -16.75 0.09
C PHE A 113 -6.84 -15.69 1.00
N PHE A 114 -6.07 -14.71 1.49
CA PHE A 114 -6.61 -13.58 2.26
C PHE A 114 -7.20 -12.49 1.38
N LEU A 115 -6.94 -12.50 0.07
CA LEU A 115 -7.31 -11.41 -0.83
C LEU A 115 -8.82 -11.36 -1.01
N ASP A 116 -9.37 -10.17 -0.80
CA ASP A 116 -10.78 -9.87 -1.03
C ASP A 116 -10.96 -9.37 -2.48
N PRO A 117 -12.02 -9.77 -3.21
CA PRO A 117 -12.27 -9.33 -4.59
C PRO A 117 -12.32 -7.79 -4.77
N GLU A 118 -12.69 -7.04 -3.73
CA GLU A 118 -12.75 -5.58 -3.76
C GLU A 118 -11.37 -4.92 -3.57
N VAL A 119 -10.34 -5.70 -3.25
CA VAL A 119 -8.99 -5.21 -3.01
C VAL A 119 -8.10 -5.53 -4.21
N ILE A 120 -7.53 -4.47 -4.80
CA ILE A 120 -6.59 -4.57 -5.91
C ILE A 120 -5.23 -4.97 -5.35
N HIS A 121 -4.78 -6.18 -5.67
CA HIS A 121 -3.44 -6.64 -5.33
C HIS A 121 -2.41 -6.17 -6.36
N LEU A 122 -1.31 -5.56 -5.89
CA LEU A 122 -0.16 -5.17 -6.69
C LEU A 122 1.10 -5.78 -6.08
N HIS A 123 1.80 -6.63 -6.83
CA HIS A 123 3.11 -7.14 -6.41
C HIS A 123 4.24 -6.34 -7.07
N ILE A 124 5.08 -5.70 -6.25
CA ILE A 124 6.27 -4.98 -6.68
C ILE A 124 7.46 -5.93 -6.58
N GLU A 125 7.99 -6.35 -7.73
CA GLU A 125 9.28 -7.03 -7.79
C GLU A 125 10.40 -6.05 -7.43
N ASN A 126 11.18 -6.40 -6.42
CA ASN A 126 12.30 -5.61 -5.86
C ASN A 126 13.65 -6.20 -6.25
#